data_AF-A0A9P7NQZ6-F1
#
_entry.id   AF-A0A9P7NQZ6-F1
#
_cell.length_a   1.000
_cell.length_b   1.000
_cell.length_c   1.000
_cell.angle_alpha   90.00
_cell.angle_beta   90.00
_cell.angle_gamma   90.00
#
_symmetry.space_group_name_H-M   'P 1'
#
loop_
_entity.id
_entity.type
_entity.pdbx_description
1 polymer ?
#
loop_
_entity_poly.entity_id
_entity_poly.type
_entity_poly.pdbx_seq_one_letter_code
_entity_poly.pdbx_strand_id
1 'polypeptide(L)'
;MDGAPLTHNVPTHLTRSASFQRRDFMPSSSFSPIKIIDFGEAFFSNDAPSTLQTPLYLQAPEIVFGGRLDRRVDLWSAGCLIFELVTGQPPFDTVAMTPARIVGQMIEITSDEVPSKWKAKWHAMQQEAPEQDGGFTL
;
A
#
# COMPACT_ATOMS: atom_id res chain seq x y z
N MET A 1 8.67 -35.42 15.83
CA MET A 1 9.87 -34.61 16.09
C MET A 1 10.87 -35.49 16.81
N ASP A 2 12.03 -35.62 16.20
CA ASP A 2 12.99 -36.72 16.29
C ASP A 2 14.29 -36.26 16.99
N GLY A 3 14.29 -35.04 17.55
CA GLY A 3 15.37 -34.51 18.38
C GLY A 3 16.65 -34.12 17.61
N ALA A 4 16.70 -34.38 16.31
CA ALA A 4 17.81 -33.98 15.46
C ALA A 4 17.86 -32.45 15.28
N PRO A 5 19.06 -31.85 15.12
CA PRO A 5 19.21 -30.43 14.82
C PRO A 5 18.51 -30.08 13.50
N LEU A 6 17.77 -28.97 13.50
CA LEU A 6 17.11 -28.47 12.29
C LEU A 6 18.18 -28.13 11.23
N THR A 7 17.99 -28.60 9.99
CA THR A 7 18.88 -28.25 8.88
C THR A 7 18.68 -26.77 8.51
N HIS A 8 19.66 -26.15 7.85
CA HIS A 8 19.63 -24.71 7.52
C HIS A 8 18.42 -24.26 6.67
N ASN A 9 17.69 -25.19 6.07
CA ASN A 9 16.51 -24.95 5.26
C ASN A 9 15.20 -24.99 6.06
N VAL A 10 15.26 -25.28 7.35
CA VAL A 10 14.07 -25.35 8.22
C VAL A 10 13.95 -24.05 9.01
N PRO A 11 12.79 -23.38 8.98
CA PRO A 11 12.55 -22.19 9.79
C PRO A 11 12.86 -22.44 11.27
N THR A 12 13.64 -21.55 11.88
CA THR A 12 14.06 -21.66 13.29
C THR A 12 12.91 -21.43 14.27
N HIS A 13 11.80 -20.86 13.80
CA HIS A 13 10.61 -20.58 14.60
C HIS A 13 9.36 -21.07 13.88
N LEU A 14 8.49 -21.71 14.64
CA LEU A 14 7.13 -22.04 14.22
C LEU A 14 6.19 -21.03 14.86
N THR A 15 5.48 -20.25 14.04
CA THR A 15 4.41 -19.38 14.53
C THR A 15 3.13 -20.21 14.71
N ARG A 16 2.50 -20.11 15.88
CA ARG A 16 1.21 -20.77 16.10
C ARG A 16 0.18 -20.11 15.19
N SER A 17 -0.57 -20.94 14.46
CA SER A 17 -1.67 -20.44 13.64
C SER A 17 -2.65 -19.62 14.48
N ALA A 18 -3.08 -18.48 13.95
CA ALA A 18 -4.14 -17.70 14.55
C ALA A 18 -5.40 -18.56 14.67
N SER A 19 -6.00 -18.60 15.85
CA SER A 19 -7.22 -19.37 16.09
C SER A 19 -8.43 -18.46 15.93
N PHE A 20 -9.26 -18.72 14.92
CA PHE A 20 -10.52 -18.01 14.70
C PHE A 20 -11.68 -18.90 15.21
N GLN A 21 -12.50 -18.39 16.11
CA GLN A 21 -13.66 -19.13 16.63
C GLN A 21 -14.87 -18.92 15.73
N ARG A 22 -15.80 -19.89 15.70
CA ARG A 22 -17.07 -19.78 14.94
C ARG A 22 -17.87 -18.50 15.24
N ARG A 23 -17.78 -18.01 16.49
CA ARG A 23 -18.41 -16.76 16.95
C ARG A 23 -17.81 -15.50 16.32
N ASP A 24 -16.60 -15.57 15.78
CA ASP A 24 -15.98 -14.47 15.05
C ASP A 24 -16.60 -14.26 13.66
N PHE A 25 -17.21 -15.31 13.08
CA PHE A 25 -17.82 -15.29 11.75
C PHE A 25 -19.35 -15.24 11.78
N MET A 26 -19.97 -15.71 12.88
CA MET A 26 -21.41 -15.60 13.13
C MET A 26 -21.65 -14.89 14.46
N PRO A 27 -21.48 -13.55 14.48
CA PRO A 27 -21.83 -12.75 15.64
C PRO A 27 -23.34 -12.80 15.88
N SER A 28 -23.74 -12.75 17.15
CA SER A 28 -25.14 -12.55 17.55
C SER A 28 -25.63 -11.11 17.28
N SER A 29 -24.71 -10.20 16.94
CA SER A 29 -24.96 -8.83 16.49
C SER A 29 -24.88 -8.74 14.96
N SER A 30 -25.56 -7.77 14.36
CA SER A 30 -25.56 -7.53 12.90
C SER A 30 -24.20 -7.15 12.29
N PHE A 31 -23.15 -7.02 13.10
CA PHE A 31 -21.80 -6.65 12.66
C PHE A 31 -20.77 -7.65 13.19
N SER A 32 -19.94 -8.19 12.29
CA SER A 32 -18.77 -9.00 12.62
C SER A 32 -17.58 -8.10 12.93
N PRO A 33 -16.77 -8.38 13.97
CA PRO A 33 -15.57 -7.61 14.24
C PRO A 33 -14.56 -7.80 13.10
N ILE A 34 -14.03 -6.69 12.57
CA ILE A 34 -12.94 -6.70 11.59
C ILE A 34 -11.63 -7.00 12.34
N LYS A 35 -10.84 -7.94 11.82
CA LYS A 35 -9.52 -8.30 12.35
C LYS A 35 -8.48 -8.11 11.25
N ILE A 36 -7.42 -7.36 11.55
CA ILE A 36 -6.28 -7.21 10.64
C ILE A 36 -5.40 -8.45 10.78
N ILE A 37 -4.94 -8.97 9.64
CA ILE A 37 -4.04 -10.11 9.54
C ILE A 37 -2.82 -9.70 8.70
N ASP A 38 -1.86 -10.62 8.60
CA ASP A 38 -0.65 -10.46 7.78
C ASP A 38 0.24 -9.28 8.20
N PHE A 39 1.01 -9.52 9.27
CA PHE A 39 2.02 -8.59 9.77
C PHE A 39 3.43 -8.91 9.20
N GLY A 40 3.51 -9.57 8.03
CA GLY A 40 4.80 -9.97 7.44
C GLY A 40 5.73 -8.80 7.13
N GLU A 41 5.15 -7.67 6.74
CA GLU A 41 5.86 -6.41 6.44
C GLU A 41 5.69 -5.36 7.55
N ALA A 42 5.14 -5.73 8.70
CA ALA A 42 4.96 -4.80 9.81
C ALA A 42 6.30 -4.54 10.52
N PHE A 43 6.50 -3.30 10.93
CA PHE A 43 7.71 -2.88 11.62
C PHE A 43 7.39 -1.99 12.82
N PHE A 44 8.30 -1.95 13.79
CA PHE A 44 8.20 -1.01 14.90
C PHE A 44 8.63 0.37 14.45
N SER A 45 8.04 1.43 15.03
CA SER A 45 8.34 2.81 14.61
C SER A 45 9.79 3.24 14.79
N ASN A 46 10.57 2.54 15.61
CA ASN A 46 12.00 2.74 15.82
C ASN A 46 12.90 1.87 14.93
N ASP A 47 12.31 1.01 14.08
CA ASP A 47 12.98 0.07 13.19
C ASP A 47 12.30 0.07 11.82
N ALA A 48 12.05 1.28 11.29
CA ALA A 48 11.35 1.45 10.03
C ALA A 48 12.28 1.12 8.84
N PRO A 49 11.80 0.36 7.85
CA PRO A 49 12.58 0.07 6.65
C PRO A 49 12.76 1.35 5.81
N SER A 50 13.78 1.35 4.95
CA SER A 50 14.03 2.45 4.01
C SER A 50 13.00 2.50 2.87
N THR A 51 12.36 1.38 2.56
CA THR A 51 11.34 1.24 1.51
C THR A 51 10.17 0.39 2.00
N LEU A 52 8.98 0.67 1.45
CA LEU A 52 7.79 -0.14 1.66
C LEU A 52 7.52 -1.02 0.44
N GLN A 53 7.02 -2.23 0.67
CA GLN A 53 6.51 -3.10 -0.39
C GLN A 53 5.04 -2.81 -0.76
N THR A 54 4.44 -1.75 -0.21
CA THR A 54 3.07 -1.33 -0.51
C THR A 54 2.91 -1.06 -2.01
N PRO A 55 1.85 -1.60 -2.66
CA PRO A 55 1.55 -1.30 -4.06
C PRO A 55 1.44 0.21 -4.31
N LEU A 56 1.95 0.69 -5.45
CA LEU A 56 2.06 2.13 -5.74
C LEU A 56 0.72 2.89 -5.64
N TYR A 57 -0.39 2.29 -6.05
CA TYR A 57 -1.72 2.92 -5.97
C TYR A 57 -2.26 3.05 -4.53
N LEU A 58 -1.65 2.35 -3.57
CA LEU A 58 -1.95 2.46 -2.14
C LEU A 58 -0.88 3.26 -1.37
N GLN A 59 0.20 3.68 -2.03
CA GLN A 59 1.24 4.47 -1.38
C GLN A 59 0.77 5.90 -1.15
N ALA A 60 1.01 6.39 0.06
CA ALA A 60 0.75 7.77 0.41
C ALA A 60 1.62 8.73 -0.42
N PRO A 61 1.14 9.94 -0.76
CA PRO A 61 1.87 10.88 -1.59
C PRO A 61 3.24 11.21 -1.01
N GLU A 62 3.37 11.35 0.30
CA GLU A 62 4.67 11.57 0.94
C GLU A 62 5.69 10.46 0.66
N ILE A 63 5.26 9.21 0.48
CA ILE A 63 6.15 8.08 0.17
C ILE A 63 6.55 8.11 -1.30
N VAL A 64 5.62 8.39 -2.21
CA VAL A 64 5.90 8.56 -3.64
C VAL A 64 6.89 9.70 -3.87
N PHE A 65 6.79 10.77 -3.08
CA PHE A 65 7.73 11.89 -3.08
C PHE A 65 9.01 11.64 -2.25
N GLY A 66 9.26 10.43 -1.75
CA GLY A 66 10.46 10.08 -0.98
C GLY A 66 10.62 10.85 0.32
N GLY A 67 9.50 11.14 0.98
CA GLY A 67 9.40 11.79 2.27
C GLY A 67 9.54 10.80 3.43
N ARG A 68 9.18 11.28 4.64
CA ARG A 68 9.32 10.48 5.86
C ARG A 68 8.22 9.42 5.95
N LEU A 69 8.65 8.18 6.17
CA LEU A 69 7.78 7.07 6.56
C LEU A 69 7.32 7.23 8.02
N ASP A 70 6.00 7.29 8.21
CA ASP A 70 5.37 7.18 9.53
C ASP A 70 3.96 6.56 9.41
N ARG A 71 3.31 6.32 10.55
CA ARG A 71 1.99 5.68 10.66
C ARG A 71 0.86 6.29 9.81
N ARG A 72 1.03 7.50 9.25
CA ARG A 72 0.00 8.13 8.41
C ARG A 72 -0.11 7.47 7.04
N VAL A 73 0.92 6.74 6.60
CA VAL A 73 0.85 5.96 5.36
C VAL A 73 -0.23 4.88 5.40
N ASP A 74 -0.46 4.29 6.57
CA ASP A 74 -1.51 3.30 6.78
C ASP A 74 -2.91 3.94 6.76
N LEU A 75 -3.03 5.20 7.18
CA LEU A 75 -4.30 5.93 7.09
C LEU A 75 -4.66 6.24 5.63
N TRP A 76 -3.67 6.56 4.81
CA TRP A 76 -3.85 6.77 3.38
C TRP A 76 -4.31 5.47 2.69
N SER A 77 -3.59 4.37 2.90
CA SER A 77 -3.93 3.08 2.29
C SER A 77 -5.30 2.58 2.77
N ALA A 78 -5.62 2.74 4.06
CA ALA A 78 -6.95 2.43 4.58
C ALA A 78 -8.04 3.28 3.92
N GLY A 79 -7.80 4.58 3.68
CA GLY A 79 -8.73 5.43 2.94
C GLY A 79 -8.99 4.94 1.51
N CYS A 80 -7.93 4.51 0.81
CA CYS A 80 -8.04 3.94 -0.53
C CYS A 80 -8.85 2.63 -0.52
N LEU A 81 -8.60 1.75 0.45
CA LEU A 81 -9.34 0.50 0.61
C LEU A 81 -10.81 0.75 0.94
N ILE A 82 -11.11 1.71 1.83
CA ILE A 82 -12.49 2.10 2.15
C ILE A 82 -13.20 2.62 0.90
N PHE A 83 -12.54 3.45 0.10
CA PHE A 83 -13.08 3.91 -1.17
C PHE A 83 -13.44 2.72 -2.07
N GLU A 84 -12.50 1.79 -2.28
CA GLU A 84 -12.69 0.62 -3.12
C GLU A 84 -13.82 -0.28 -2.62
N LEU A 85 -13.94 -0.47 -1.31
CA LEU A 85 -15.04 -1.24 -0.71
C LEU A 85 -16.42 -0.60 -0.94
N VAL A 86 -16.49 0.73 -1.00
CA VAL A 86 -17.75 1.47 -1.19
C VAL A 86 -18.14 1.57 -2.66
N THR A 87 -17.18 1.82 -3.54
CA THR A 87 -17.43 2.07 -4.98
C THR A 87 -17.29 0.81 -5.83
N GLY A 88 -16.63 -0.22 -5.31
CA GLY A 88 -16.27 -1.44 -6.03
C GLY A 88 -15.05 -1.27 -6.95
N GLN A 89 -14.37 -0.13 -6.97
CA GLN A 89 -13.21 0.16 -7.81
C GLN A 89 -12.18 1.02 -7.04
N PRO A 90 -10.87 0.88 -7.27
CA PRO A 90 -9.87 1.69 -6.57
C PRO A 90 -10.02 3.18 -6.91
N PRO A 91 -9.60 4.10 -6.02
CA PRO A 91 -9.66 5.54 -6.27
C PRO A 91 -8.73 6.02 -7.39
N PHE A 92 -7.72 5.21 -7.73
CA PHE A 92 -6.70 5.50 -8.72
C PHE A 92 -6.60 4.35 -9.72
N ASP A 93 -6.35 4.67 -10.98
CA ASP A 93 -6.27 3.67 -12.05
C ASP A 93 -4.95 2.91 -11.97
N THR A 94 -5.05 1.58 -12.04
CA THR A 94 -3.93 0.66 -11.90
C THR A 94 -3.27 0.28 -13.22
N VAL A 95 -3.84 0.69 -14.37
CA VAL A 95 -3.25 0.45 -15.69
C VAL A 95 -2.01 1.34 -15.88
N ALA A 96 -0.92 0.77 -16.38
CA ALA A 96 0.34 1.50 -16.64
C ALA A 96 0.77 2.40 -15.46
N MET A 97 0.77 1.84 -14.25
CA MET A 97 1.11 2.53 -13.02
C MET A 97 2.54 3.08 -13.05
N THR A 98 2.64 4.41 -13.08
CA THR A 98 3.88 5.15 -12.85
C THR A 98 3.67 6.14 -11.71
N PRO A 99 4.75 6.54 -10.99
CA PRO A 99 4.64 7.57 -9.95
C PRO A 99 3.99 8.86 -10.48
N ALA A 100 4.35 9.27 -11.70
CA ALA A 100 3.79 10.47 -12.33
C ALA A 100 2.27 10.38 -12.54
N ARG A 101 1.79 9.23 -13.03
CA ARG A 101 0.35 9.02 -13.31
C ARG A 101 -0.48 8.96 -12.03
N ILE A 102 -0.02 8.23 -11.02
CA ILE A 102 -0.72 8.13 -9.73
C ILE A 102 -0.77 9.49 -9.03
N VAL A 103 0.35 10.23 -8.98
CA VAL A 103 0.37 11.58 -8.40
C VAL A 103 -0.55 12.53 -9.17
N GLY A 104 -0.60 12.45 -10.50
CA GLY A 104 -1.54 13.22 -11.31
C GLY A 104 -3.00 13.00 -10.90
N GLN A 105 -3.39 11.73 -10.70
CA GLN A 105 -4.73 11.37 -10.24
C GLN A 105 -5.02 11.82 -8.80
N MET A 106 -4.02 11.74 -7.91
CA MET A 106 -4.15 12.26 -6.54
C MET A 106 -4.44 13.77 -6.53
N ILE A 107 -3.82 14.53 -7.42
CA ILE A 107 -4.05 15.98 -7.55
C ILE A 107 -5.45 16.25 -8.11
N GLU A 108 -5.84 15.50 -9.14
CA GLU A 108 -7.15 15.63 -9.77
C GLU A 108 -8.30 15.34 -8.79
N ILE A 109 -8.20 14.27 -8.01
CA ILE A 109 -9.25 13.87 -7.07
C ILE A 109 -9.42 14.85 -5.90
N THR A 110 -8.31 15.42 -5.39
CA THR A 110 -8.39 16.38 -4.28
C THR A 110 -8.74 17.79 -4.74
N SER A 111 -8.59 18.07 -6.04
CA SER A 111 -8.69 19.43 -6.60
C SER A 111 -7.74 20.44 -5.92
N ASP A 112 -6.65 19.96 -5.33
CA ASP A 112 -5.67 20.76 -4.61
C ASP A 112 -4.44 21.07 -5.46
N GLU A 113 -3.76 22.19 -5.16
CA GLU A 113 -2.42 22.40 -5.68
C GLU A 113 -1.39 21.47 -5.01
N VAL A 114 -0.38 21.06 -5.79
CA VAL A 114 0.78 20.33 -5.24
C VAL A 114 1.49 21.21 -4.20
N PRO A 115 1.68 20.71 -2.96
CA PRO A 115 2.45 21.42 -1.94
C PRO A 115 3.82 21.86 -2.44
N SER A 116 4.25 23.06 -2.05
CA SER A 116 5.51 23.68 -2.50
C SER A 116 6.74 22.77 -2.36
N LYS A 117 6.83 22.02 -1.25
CA LYS A 117 7.90 21.04 -0.99
C LYS A 117 8.01 19.89 -2.01
N TRP A 118 6.94 19.63 -2.77
CA TRP A 118 6.88 18.55 -3.76
C TRP A 118 6.95 19.05 -5.21
N LYS A 119 6.77 20.36 -5.46
CA LYS A 119 6.74 20.93 -6.82
C LYS A 119 7.97 20.55 -7.66
N ALA A 120 9.18 20.65 -7.10
CA ALA A 120 10.41 20.31 -7.83
C ALA A 120 10.46 18.83 -8.25
N LYS A 121 10.12 17.91 -7.34
CA LYS A 121 10.06 16.47 -7.64
C LYS A 121 8.93 16.15 -8.62
N TRP A 122 7.79 16.82 -8.49
CA TRP A 122 6.67 16.66 -9.41
C TRP A 122 7.05 17.05 -10.85
N HIS A 123 7.74 18.18 -11.05
CA HIS A 123 8.25 18.56 -12.36
C HIS A 123 9.25 17.56 -12.94
N ALA A 124 10.13 17.01 -12.11
CA ALA A 124 11.07 15.97 -12.55
C ALA A 124 10.34 14.69 -13.01
N MET A 125 9.34 14.22 -12.23
CA MET A 125 8.53 13.05 -12.58
C MET A 125 7.82 13.19 -13.94
N GLN A 126 7.43 14.41 -14.32
CA GLN A 126 6.79 14.68 -15.61
C GLN A 126 7.77 14.60 -16.80
N GLN A 127 9.05 14.88 -16.58
CA GLN A 127 10.08 14.87 -17.64
C GLN A 127 10.65 13.47 -17.87
N GLU A 128 10.59 12.60 -16.86
CA GLU A 128 11.05 11.21 -16.94
C GLU A 128 9.98 10.24 -17.46
N ALA A 129 8.73 10.69 -17.62
CA ALA A 129 7.66 9.86 -18.16
C ALA A 129 7.96 9.54 -19.63
N PRO A 130 8.03 8.25 -20.03
CA PRO A 130 8.28 7.89 -21.42
C PRO A 130 7.19 8.49 -22.31
N GLU A 131 7.59 9.17 -23.38
CA GLU A 131 6.69 9.60 -24.44
C GLU A 131 5.85 8.39 -24.87
N GLN A 132 4.53 8.50 -24.74
CA GLN A 132 3.64 7.51 -25.32
C GLN A 132 3.87 7.55 -26.83
N ASP A 133 4.46 6.49 -27.38
CA ASP A 133 4.72 6.33 -28.80
C ASP A 133 3.38 6.37 -29.55
N GLY A 134 3.04 7.56 -30.06
CA GLY A 134 1.79 7.87 -30.76
C GLY A 134 1.79 7.34 -32.19
N GLY A 135 1.95 6.02 -32.35
CA GLY A 135 2.19 5.40 -33.65
C GLY A 135 1.43 4.10 -33.88
N PHE A 136 0.11 4.07 -33.69
CA PHE A 136 -0.71 3.10 -34.42
C PHE A 136 -1.15 3.73 -35.74
N THR A 137 -0.31 3.58 -36.76
CA THR A 137 -0.72 3.75 -38.15
C THR A 137 -1.45 2.47 -38.56
N LEU A 138 -2.71 2.63 -39.00
CA LEU A 138 -3.55 1.58 -39.57
C LEU A 138 -2.94 0.95 -40.83
#